data_AF-A0A962FJN4-F1
#
_entry.id   AF-A0A962FJN4-F1
#
_cell.length_a   1.000
_cell.length_b   1.000
_cell.length_c   1.000
_cell.angle_alpha   90.00
_cell.angle_beta   90.00
_cell.angle_gamma   90.00
#
_symmetry.space_group_name_H-M   'P 1'
#
loop_
_entity.id
_entity.type
_entity.pdbx_description
1 polymer ?
#
loop_
_entity_poly.entity_id
_entity_poly.type
_entity_poly.pdbx_seq_one_letter_code
_entity_poly.pdbx_strand_id
1 'polypeptide(L)' 'MSALESLRKRAGVLVAGGVSFALVLGVMRWSAGEKLLQPQSDFGVLIGLALVALYFVITDTRNGGNADAPKGLN' A
#
# COMPACT_ATOMS: atom_id res chain seq x y z
N MET A 1 -13.05 16.08 3.76
CA MET A 1 -12.33 15.29 2.75
C MET A 1 -12.96 13.91 2.73
N SER A 2 -13.39 13.42 1.57
CA SER A 2 -13.95 12.06 1.46
C SER A 2 -12.83 11.01 1.45
N ALA A 3 -13.13 9.77 1.87
CA ALA A 3 -12.16 8.67 1.83
C ALA A 3 -11.62 8.43 0.40
N LEU A 4 -12.47 8.63 -0.60
CA LEU A 4 -12.13 8.51 -2.02
C LEU A 4 -11.10 9.56 -2.45
N GLU A 5 -11.21 10.81 -1.97
CA GLU A 5 -10.23 11.87 -2.27
C GLU A 5 -8.88 11.62 -1.60
N SER A 6 -8.86 11.13 -0.36
CA SER A 6 -7.61 10.75 0.32
C SER A 6 -6.92 9.61 -0.42
N LEU A 7 -7.67 8.56 -0.78
CA LEU A 7 -7.15 7.46 -1.59
C LEU A 7 -6.62 7.97 -2.94
N ARG A 8 -7.33 8.89 -3.60
CA ARG A 8 -6.87 9.48 -4.88
C ARG A 8 -5.61 10.32 -4.73
N LYS A 9 -5.52 11.18 -3.70
CA LYS A 9 -4.34 12.02 -3.42
C LYS A 9 -3.09 11.17 -3.15
N ARG A 10 -3.27 10.03 -2.50
CA ARG A 10 -2.18 9.09 -2.13
C ARG A 10 -2.12 7.86 -3.02
N ALA A 11 -2.91 7.79 -4.09
CA ALA A 11 -2.97 6.62 -4.97
C ALA A 11 -1.59 6.30 -5.53
N GLY A 12 -0.81 7.33 -5.88
CA GLY A 12 0.56 7.14 -6.36
C GLY A 12 1.46 6.43 -5.33
N VAL A 13 1.41 6.83 -4.06
CA VAL A 13 2.21 6.22 -2.99
C VAL A 13 1.71 4.81 -2.66
N LEU A 14 0.39 4.61 -2.62
CA LEU A 14 -0.23 3.32 -2.37
C LEU A 14 0.07 2.31 -3.49
N VAL A 15 -0.01 2.75 -4.75
CA VAL A 15 0.31 1.91 -5.91
C VAL A 15 1.82 1.64 -5.96
N ALA A 16 2.67 2.66 -5.80
CA ALA A 16 4.13 2.47 -5.79
C ALA A 16 4.57 1.55 -4.65
N GLY A 17 4.03 1.75 -3.44
CA GLY A 17 4.29 0.90 -2.28
C GLY A 17 3.78 -0.54 -2.49
N GLY A 18 2.56 -0.70 -3.00
CA GLY A 18 1.98 -2.01 -3.30
C GLY A 18 2.75 -2.78 -4.37
N VAL A 19 3.15 -2.12 -5.47
CA VAL A 19 3.95 -2.72 -6.54
C VAL A 19 5.35 -3.09 -6.03
N SER A 20 6.00 -2.22 -5.27
CA SER A 20 7.32 -2.50 -4.69
C SER A 20 7.26 -3.67 -3.71
N PHE A 21 6.23 -3.72 -2.87
CA PHE A 21 6.01 -4.82 -1.94
C PHE A 21 5.76 -6.15 -2.66
N ALA A 22 4.93 -6.15 -3.70
CA ALA A 22 4.66 -7.34 -4.51
C ALA A 22 5.94 -7.85 -5.21
N LEU A 23 6.79 -6.95 -5.72
CA LEU A 23 8.08 -7.29 -6.30
C LEU A 23 9.00 -7.96 -5.27
N VAL A 24 9.15 -7.36 -4.08
CA VAL A 24 9.98 -7.93 -3.00
C VAL A 24 9.46 -9.30 -2.58
N LEU A 25 8.15 -9.44 -2.38
CA LEU A 25 7.52 -10.74 -2.06
C LEU A 25 7.78 -11.78 -3.14
N GLY A 26 7.63 -11.40 -4.42
CA GLY A 26 7.89 -12.28 -5.55
C GLY A 26 9.34 -12.78 -5.58
N VAL A 27 10.30 -11.87 -5.37
CA VAL A 27 11.73 -12.20 -5.29
C VAL A 27 12.04 -13.10 -4.11
N MET A 28 11.48 -12.81 -2.92
CA MET A 28 11.69 -13.65 -1.73
C MET A 28 11.14 -15.06 -1.92
N ARG A 29 9.90 -15.18 -2.44
CA ARG A 29 9.28 -16.49 -2.71
C ARG A 29 10.03 -17.27 -3.77
N TRP A 30 10.46 -16.60 -4.85
CA TRP A 30 11.32 -17.21 -5.87
C TRP A 30 12.62 -17.72 -5.25
N SER A 31 13.30 -16.88 -4.45
CA SER A 31 14.57 -17.24 -3.80
C SER A 31 14.43 -18.40 -2.82
N ALA A 32 13.27 -18.54 -2.17
CA ALA A 32 12.97 -19.64 -1.26
C ALA A 32 12.54 -20.93 -1.98
N GLY A 33 12.35 -20.90 -3.31
CA GLY A 33 11.80 -22.02 -4.07
C GLY A 33 10.32 -22.29 -3.76
N GLU A 34 9.64 -21.32 -3.14
CA GLU A 34 8.25 -21.43 -2.75
C GLU A 34 7.32 -21.15 -3.93
N LYS A 35 6.07 -21.62 -3.83
CA LYS A 35 5.04 -21.25 -4.80
C LYS A 35 4.81 -19.74 -4.75
N LEU A 36 4.79 -19.11 -5.93
CA LEU A 36 4.53 -17.68 -6.07
C LEU A 36 3.14 -17.29 -5.56
N LEU A 37 2.16 -18.19 -5.69
CA LEU A 37 0.83 -18.05 -5.13
C LEU A 37 0.66 -18.99 -3.95
N GLN A 38 0.32 -18.42 -2.81
CA GLN A 38 0.07 -19.11 -1.55
C GLN A 38 -1.19 -18.52 -0.92
N PRO A 39 -2.38 -19.06 -1.24
CA PRO A 39 -3.68 -18.43 -0.96
C PRO A 39 -3.85 -17.97 0.49
N GLN A 40 -3.33 -18.74 1.44
CA GLN A 40 -3.44 -18.46 2.86
C GLN A 40 -2.57 -17.27 3.29
N SER A 41 -1.34 -17.17 2.78
CA SER A 41 -0.45 -16.03 3.06
C SER A 41 -0.83 -14.80 2.24
N ASP A 42 -1.32 -14.99 1.01
CA ASP A 42 -1.76 -13.92 0.10
C ASP A 42 -2.95 -13.16 0.68
N PHE A 43 -3.85 -13.86 1.37
CA PHE A 43 -4.95 -13.22 2.07
C PHE A 43 -4.46 -12.29 3.19
N GLY A 44 -3.44 -12.72 3.94
CA GLY A 44 -2.79 -11.87 4.95
C GLY A 44 -2.11 -10.64 4.35
N VAL A 45 -1.48 -10.79 3.18
CA VAL A 45 -0.89 -9.69 2.41
C VAL A 45 -1.95 -8.67 2.00
N LEU A 46 -3.09 -9.12 1.48
CA LEU A 46 -4.20 -8.24 1.09
C LEU A 46 -4.76 -7.47 2.28
N ILE A 47 -4.92 -8.14 3.44
CA ILE A 47 -5.35 -7.48 4.68
C ILE A 47 -4.34 -6.42 5.11
N GLY A 48 -3.03 -6.73 5.07
CA GLY A 48 -1.98 -5.77 5.39
C GLY A 48 -2.01 -4.52 4.49
N LEU A 49 -2.13 -4.72 3.17
CA LEU A 49 -2.27 -3.61 2.22
C LEU A 49 -3.53 -2.77 2.48
N ALA A 50 -4.65 -3.40 2.80
CA ALA A 50 -5.89 -2.71 3.16
C ALA A 50 -5.73 -1.87 4.45
N LEU A 51 -5.04 -2.39 5.46
CA LEU A 51 -4.74 -1.65 6.69
C LEU A 51 -3.84 -0.44 6.44
N VAL A 52 -2.84 -0.56 5.57
CA VAL A 52 -2.00 0.58 5.16
C VAL A 52 -2.83 1.65 4.46
N ALA A 53 -3.70 1.26 3.53
CA ALA A 53 -4.63 2.18 2.87
C ALA A 53 -5.55 2.88 3.88
N LEU A 54 -6.11 2.13 4.83
CA LEU A 54 -6.97 2.67 5.89
C LEU A 54 -6.22 3.65 6.80
N TYR A 55 -4.97 3.35 7.16
CA TYR A 55 -4.13 4.25 7.96
C TYR A 55 -3.96 5.61 7.27
N PHE A 56 -3.70 5.62 5.96
CA PHE A 56 -3.58 6.87 5.20
C PHE A 56 -4.89 7.66 5.17
N VAL A 57 -6.02 6.99 4.97
CA VAL A 57 -7.36 7.62 4.98
C VAL A 57 -7.65 8.26 6.33
N ILE A 58 -7.40 7.55 7.43
CA ILE A 58 -7.59 8.06 8.79
C ILE A 58 -6.67 9.26 9.06
N THR A 59 -5.40 9.15 8.66
CA THR A 59 -4.39 10.19 8.87
C THR A 59 -4.73 11.47 8.09
N ASP A 60 -5.16 11.36 6.83
CA ASP A 60 -5.62 12.52 6.04
C ASP A 60 -6.88 13.16 6.63
N THR A 61 -7.80 12.34 7.12
CA THR A 61 -9.03 12.82 7.77
C THR A 61 -8.71 13.56 9.07
N ARG A 62 -7.73 13.09 9.85
CA ARG A 62 -7.28 13.75 11.09
C ARG A 62 -6.47 15.02 10.83
N ASN A 63 -5.65 15.05 9.79
CA ASN A 63 -4.77 16.18 9.46
C ASN A 63 -5.45 17.23 8.54
N GLY A 64 -6.77 17.14 8.32
CA GLY A 64 -7.53 18.12 7.55
C GLY A 64 -7.17 18.19 6.06
N GLY A 65 -6.60 17.13 5.48
CA GLY A 65 -6.21 17.10 4.06
C GLY A 65 -4.93 17.87 3.69
N ASN A 66 -4.23 18.46 4.67
CA ASN A 66 -3.01 19.26 4.45
C ASN A 66 -1.72 18.43 4.43
N ALA A 67 -1.82 17.11 4.53
CA ALA A 67 -0.68 16.22 4.37
C ALA A 67 -0.42 16.04 2.86
N ASP A 68 0.36 16.95 2.29
CA ASP A 68 0.91 16.80 0.95
C ASP A 68 1.68 15.48 0.84
N ALA A 69 1.64 14.86 -0.34
CA ALA A 69 2.56 13.76 -0.65
C ALA A 69 4.00 14.22 -0.34
N PRO A 70 4.87 13.35 0.18
CA PRO A 70 6.24 13.73 0.52
C PRO A 70 6.87 14.43 -0.69
N LYS A 71 7.17 15.73 -0.55
CA LYS A 71 7.81 16.54 -1.58
C LYS A 71 9.24 16.03 -1.74
N GLY A 72 9.48 15.23 -2.78
CA GLY A 72 10.79 14.62 -3.01
C GLY A 72 10.90 13.58 -4.12
N LEU A 73 9.79 13.20 -4.77
CA LEU A 73 9.80 12.37 -5.98
C LEU A 73 9.39 13.24 -7.18
N ASN A 74 10.30 14.09 -7.62
CA ASN A 74 10.27 14.69 -8.97
C ASN A 74 11.34 14.00 -9.80
#